data_AF-A0A369H6C3-F1
#
_entry.id   AF-A0A369H6C3-F1
#
_cell.length_a   1.000
_cell.length_b   1.000
_cell.length_c   1.000
_cell.angle_alpha   90.00
_cell.angle_beta   90.00
_cell.angle_gamma   90.00
#
_symmetry.space_group_name_H-M   'P 1'
#
loop_
_entity.id
_entity.type
_entity.pdbx_description
1 polymer ?
#
loop_
_entity_poly.entity_id
_entity_poly.type
_entity_poly.pdbx_seq_one_letter_code
_entity_poly.pdbx_strand_id
1 'polypeptide(L)'
;MAPATRNRARDQPAKGTQSSGAKCGKINGTDALRCITAKRGVETQHEAEAASNNNKKQCRGNDTTHEQSNGLVSATAASKGATAKGIREIKKEMRKKADEAAKQMDMELRKEALDKQMPRFEDCSHAILSAEDSQTTFQTAKRCLASFQALAKEYEALNSSDNKVQRPARLQWDQDRNDLEALNRGATGAAFRVLNGIVMPSASVVDAGAKDKVGGESDVDALAYELLAEARAKPGDATWGTIAQGYMRALSGVAELLVEGTQSSSSKSKMGALKYVEELQKKKQSDVMRFLLRVRCWELRQLNVIHRASRPSRPDKARRLGYKAKQGYVIYRVRVRRGGRKRPVPKGATYGKPTNQGVNQLKYQRSLKATAEERVGRRCANLRVLNSYWINQDSTYKYYEVILVDPQHKAIRIDPRINWIVNPVHKHRECRGLTATGKKSRGLNKGHRYNKTRAGRRKTWKRHNTLSLWRYR
;
A
#
# COMPACT_ATOMS: atom_id res chain seq x y z
N MET A 1 -24.61 39.73 -48.26
CA MET A 1 -24.15 39.35 -49.60
C MET A 1 -22.83 38.59 -49.50
N ALA A 2 -22.89 37.30 -49.77
CA ALA A 2 -21.79 36.48 -50.31
C ALA A 2 -22.36 35.87 -51.61
N PRO A 3 -21.60 35.14 -52.46
CA PRO A 3 -20.15 34.88 -52.47
C PRO A 3 -19.51 35.07 -53.87
N ALA A 4 -18.17 35.04 -53.96
CA ALA A 4 -17.47 34.76 -55.21
C ALA A 4 -16.66 33.48 -55.07
N THR A 5 -17.09 32.48 -55.84
CA THR A 5 -16.48 31.17 -56.05
C THR A 5 -15.38 31.27 -57.11
N ARG A 6 -14.26 30.55 -56.93
CA ARG A 6 -13.58 29.94 -58.07
C ARG A 6 -12.82 28.68 -57.66
N ASN A 7 -13.13 27.63 -58.41
CA ASN A 7 -12.69 26.27 -58.31
C ASN A 7 -11.47 26.01 -59.21
N ARG A 8 -10.77 24.90 -58.88
CA ARG A 8 -10.07 23.92 -59.75
C ARG A 8 -8.56 24.05 -60.08
N ALA A 9 -7.85 23.06 -59.52
CA ALA A 9 -7.08 22.00 -60.20
C ALA A 9 -5.63 22.26 -60.66
N ARG A 10 -4.66 21.50 -60.10
CA ARG A 10 -4.06 20.30 -60.73
C ARG A 10 -2.89 19.75 -59.89
N ASP A 11 -2.88 18.43 -59.74
CA ASP A 11 -1.73 17.60 -59.39
C ASP A 11 -0.63 17.67 -60.47
N GLN A 12 0.65 17.67 -60.07
CA GLN A 12 1.65 16.63 -60.40
C GLN A 12 3.11 17.04 -60.06
N PRO A 13 4.04 16.06 -59.91
CA PRO A 13 5.28 16.20 -59.14
C PRO A 13 6.53 16.52 -60.00
N ALA A 14 7.52 17.16 -59.38
CA ALA A 14 8.80 17.47 -60.03
C ALA A 14 9.83 16.32 -59.91
N LYS A 15 10.32 15.92 -61.09
CA LYS A 15 11.53 15.14 -61.44
C LYS A 15 12.76 15.69 -60.70
N GLY A 16 13.76 14.92 -60.26
CA GLY A 16 14.55 13.97 -61.04
C GLY A 16 15.72 14.72 -61.71
N THR A 17 16.85 14.88 -61.02
CA THR A 17 18.09 15.39 -61.61
C THR A 17 19.22 14.38 -61.44
N GLN A 18 19.84 14.11 -62.59
CA GLN A 18 20.88 13.13 -62.84
C GLN A 18 22.26 13.60 -62.39
N SER A 19 23.10 12.59 -62.26
CA SER A 19 24.56 12.56 -62.13
C SER A 19 25.35 13.50 -63.04
N SER A 20 26.42 14.07 -62.50
CA SER A 20 27.64 14.38 -63.25
C SER A 20 28.84 13.91 -62.43
N GLY A 21 29.63 13.01 -63.00
CA GLY A 21 30.82 12.43 -62.38
C GLY A 21 32.02 13.37 -62.39
N ALA A 22 32.91 13.17 -61.43
CA ALA A 22 34.31 13.56 -61.52
C ALA A 22 35.17 12.44 -60.91
N LYS A 23 36.15 12.02 -61.72
CA LYS A 23 37.09 10.91 -61.51
C LYS A 23 38.20 11.25 -60.51
N CYS A 24 38.67 10.17 -59.89
CA CYS A 24 40.06 9.82 -59.59
C CYS A 24 40.94 10.74 -58.70
N GLY A 25 41.37 10.16 -57.58
CA GLY A 25 42.58 10.52 -56.86
C GLY A 25 42.96 9.34 -55.97
N LYS A 26 43.66 8.35 -56.53
CA LYS A 26 44.27 7.23 -55.81
C LYS A 26 45.40 7.77 -54.93
N ILE A 27 45.41 7.43 -53.64
CA ILE A 27 46.63 7.41 -52.83
C ILE A 27 46.64 6.07 -52.10
N ASN A 28 47.63 5.25 -52.47
CA ASN A 28 48.02 4.04 -51.78
C ASN A 28 48.80 4.42 -50.51
N GLY A 29 48.64 3.65 -49.44
CA GLY A 29 49.36 3.87 -48.19
C GLY A 29 48.95 2.84 -47.17
N THR A 30 49.48 1.63 -47.35
CA THR A 30 49.54 0.53 -46.40
C THR A 30 50.16 1.01 -45.09
N ASP A 31 49.54 0.68 -43.95
CA ASP A 31 50.30 0.26 -42.78
C ASP A 31 49.46 -0.52 -41.78
N ALA A 32 50.18 -1.43 -41.13
CA ALA A 32 49.73 -2.71 -40.64
C ALA A 32 49.22 -2.70 -39.18
N LEU A 33 48.38 -3.70 -38.90
CA LEU A 33 48.34 -4.55 -37.70
C LEU A 33 48.81 -3.96 -36.35
N ARG A 34 47.87 -3.89 -35.39
CA ARG A 34 48.03 -4.60 -34.11
C ARG A 34 46.69 -4.79 -33.40
N CYS A 35 46.22 -6.04 -33.42
CA CYS A 35 45.34 -6.61 -32.41
C CYS A 35 46.18 -6.98 -31.19
N ILE A 36 45.80 -6.53 -29.99
CA ILE A 36 46.06 -7.25 -28.74
C ILE A 36 44.81 -7.18 -27.87
N THR A 37 44.29 -8.36 -27.57
CA THR A 37 43.29 -8.72 -26.58
C THR A 37 43.87 -8.70 -25.16
N ALA A 38 43.14 -8.13 -24.19
CA ALA A 38 43.22 -8.50 -22.76
C ALA A 38 41.94 -7.99 -22.06
N LYS A 39 40.98 -8.88 -21.80
CA LYS A 39 40.70 -9.59 -20.53
C LYS A 39 39.96 -8.74 -19.48
N ARG A 40 38.75 -9.24 -19.18
CA ARG A 40 37.88 -8.91 -18.05
C ARG A 40 38.48 -9.45 -16.75
N GLY A 41 38.13 -8.81 -15.64
CA GLY A 41 38.17 -9.40 -14.30
C GLY A 41 38.21 -8.33 -13.23
N VAL A 42 37.07 -7.98 -12.64
CA VAL A 42 37.03 -7.41 -11.29
C VAL A 42 35.88 -8.08 -10.55
N GLU A 43 36.26 -8.71 -9.46
CA GLU A 43 35.50 -9.46 -8.48
C GLU A 43 34.59 -8.54 -7.65
N THR A 44 33.46 -9.08 -7.20
CA THR A 44 32.76 -8.59 -6.01
C THR A 44 32.38 -9.82 -5.20
N GLN A 45 33.05 -10.02 -4.08
CA GLN A 45 32.64 -10.90 -3.00
C GLN A 45 32.04 -10.09 -1.83
N HIS A 46 31.35 -10.82 -0.95
CA HIS A 46 30.88 -10.48 0.40
C HIS A 46 29.64 -9.55 0.46
N GLU A 47 28.58 -9.85 1.23
CA GLU A 47 28.47 -10.73 2.39
C GLU A 47 27.02 -11.15 2.61
N ALA A 48 26.86 -12.40 3.03
CA ALA A 48 25.65 -12.97 3.60
C ALA A 48 25.88 -13.10 5.11
N GLU A 49 24.87 -12.84 5.92
CA GLU A 49 24.82 -13.35 7.29
C GLU A 49 23.41 -13.81 7.65
N ALA A 50 23.40 -14.94 8.34
CA ALA A 50 22.28 -15.81 8.65
C ALA A 50 22.25 -16.08 10.16
N ALA A 51 21.16 -16.75 10.58
CA ALA A 51 20.99 -17.48 11.85
C ALA A 51 20.73 -16.59 13.09
N SER A 52 20.05 -17.03 14.16
CA SER A 52 19.72 -18.38 14.61
C SER A 52 18.53 -18.37 15.59
N ASN A 53 17.86 -19.52 15.65
CA ASN A 53 16.90 -19.99 16.66
C ASN A 53 17.49 -20.16 18.08
N ASN A 54 16.55 -20.38 19.03
CA ASN A 54 16.55 -21.28 20.22
C ASN A 54 16.34 -20.55 21.55
N ASN A 55 15.81 -21.13 22.64
CA ASN A 55 14.86 -22.20 22.96
C ASN A 55 14.81 -22.23 24.51
N LYS A 56 13.64 -22.52 25.10
CA LYS A 56 13.39 -23.24 26.38
C LYS A 56 13.97 -22.81 27.77
N LYS A 57 13.04 -22.92 28.74
CA LYS A 57 13.09 -23.59 30.07
C LYS A 57 13.42 -22.82 31.37
N GLN A 58 12.37 -22.73 32.19
CA GLN A 58 12.19 -23.28 33.56
C GLN A 58 12.98 -22.76 34.79
N CYS A 59 12.17 -22.45 35.82
CA CYS A 59 12.24 -22.90 37.24
C CYS A 59 12.69 -21.92 38.36
N ARG A 60 11.74 -21.75 39.30
CA ARG A 60 11.81 -21.95 40.77
C ARG A 60 12.41 -20.89 41.72
N GLY A 61 11.61 -20.64 42.76
CA GLY A 61 12.00 -20.34 44.15
C GLY A 61 12.27 -18.87 44.42
N ASN A 62 11.97 -18.29 45.58
CA ASN A 62 11.45 -18.80 46.85
C ASN A 62 11.25 -17.55 47.75
N ASP A 63 10.33 -17.65 48.73
CA ASP A 63 10.46 -17.03 50.06
C ASP A 63 10.39 -15.49 50.14
N THR A 64 9.90 -14.79 51.15
CA THR A 64 9.35 -14.99 52.50
C THR A 64 9.01 -13.53 52.92
N THR A 65 7.89 -13.17 53.55
CA THR A 65 7.62 -13.16 55.01
C THR A 65 7.10 -11.78 55.43
N HIS A 66 6.19 -11.80 56.42
CA HIS A 66 5.98 -10.80 57.50
C HIS A 66 5.60 -9.36 57.06
N GLU A 67 4.72 -8.62 57.73
CA GLU A 67 4.17 -8.67 59.08
C GLU A 67 2.95 -7.74 59.07
N GLN A 68 1.82 -8.16 59.66
CA GLN A 68 1.28 -7.60 60.91
C GLN A 68 1.16 -6.05 60.90
N SER A 69 0.02 -5.45 61.20
CA SER A 69 -0.64 -5.62 62.48
C SER A 69 -1.87 -4.71 62.56
N ASN A 70 -2.87 -5.21 63.28
CA ASN A 70 -3.69 -4.52 64.29
C ASN A 70 -4.53 -3.30 63.88
N GLY A 71 -5.80 -3.21 64.25
CA GLY A 71 -6.61 -4.03 65.13
C GLY A 71 -7.76 -3.21 65.71
N LEU A 72 -8.72 -3.93 66.31
CA LEU A 72 -9.66 -3.48 67.35
C LEU A 72 -10.81 -2.53 66.87
N VAL A 73 -12.09 -2.69 67.22
CA VAL A 73 -12.75 -3.29 68.40
C VAL A 73 -14.17 -3.80 68.05
N SER A 74 -14.61 -4.77 68.85
CA SER A 74 -15.93 -5.38 69.13
C SER A 74 -17.18 -4.48 69.05
N ALA A 75 -18.44 -4.94 69.04
CA ALA A 75 -19.03 -6.00 69.85
C ALA A 75 -20.41 -6.54 69.36
N THR A 76 -20.58 -7.86 69.52
CA THR A 76 -21.72 -8.67 70.01
C THR A 76 -23.18 -8.40 69.57
N ALA A 77 -23.82 -9.41 68.97
CA ALA A 77 -24.99 -10.13 69.52
C ALA A 77 -25.35 -11.36 68.63
N ALA A 78 -25.75 -12.46 69.28
CA ALA A 78 -25.91 -13.78 68.70
C ALA A 78 -27.39 -14.13 68.40
N SER A 79 -27.65 -14.88 67.32
CA SER A 79 -28.68 -15.92 67.26
C SER A 79 -28.36 -16.95 66.16
N LYS A 80 -28.58 -18.22 66.48
CA LYS A 80 -28.28 -19.41 65.67
C LYS A 80 -29.39 -19.67 64.66
N GLY A 81 -29.03 -19.93 63.40
CA GLY A 81 -29.90 -20.47 62.35
C GLY A 81 -29.05 -20.89 61.16
N ALA A 82 -29.29 -22.11 60.62
CA ALA A 82 -28.57 -22.83 59.57
C ALA A 82 -27.57 -21.99 58.74
N THR A 83 -26.28 -22.31 58.85
CA THR A 83 -25.19 -21.70 58.09
C THR A 83 -25.46 -21.81 56.59
N ALA A 84 -25.76 -20.68 55.97
CA ALA A 84 -25.71 -20.52 54.52
C ALA A 84 -24.30 -20.91 54.07
N LYS A 85 -24.17 -22.07 53.42
CA LYS A 85 -22.95 -22.43 52.68
C LYS A 85 -22.60 -21.24 51.81
N GLY A 86 -21.37 -20.74 51.92
CA GLY A 86 -20.98 -19.54 51.20
C GLY A 86 -21.17 -19.74 49.70
N ILE A 87 -21.51 -18.67 48.97
CA ILE A 87 -21.69 -18.71 47.50
C ILE A 87 -20.49 -19.38 46.80
N ARG A 88 -19.29 -19.30 47.39
CA ARG A 88 -18.09 -20.04 46.92
C ARG A 88 -18.20 -21.56 47.07
N GLU A 89 -18.73 -22.06 48.18
CA GLU A 89 -18.95 -23.49 48.38
C GLU A 89 -20.05 -24.01 47.46
N ILE A 90 -21.12 -23.24 47.28
CA ILE A 90 -22.19 -23.56 46.33
C ILE A 90 -21.63 -23.60 44.89
N LYS A 91 -20.83 -22.61 44.48
CA LYS A 91 -20.17 -22.60 43.15
C LYS A 91 -19.20 -23.77 42.97
N LYS A 92 -18.43 -24.13 44.00
CA LYS A 92 -17.51 -25.27 43.96
C LYS A 92 -18.26 -26.59 43.86
N GLU A 93 -19.39 -26.72 44.57
CA GLU A 93 -20.27 -27.89 44.52
C GLU A 93 -20.95 -28.00 43.15
N MET A 94 -21.42 -26.89 42.57
CA MET A 94 -22.03 -26.84 41.24
C MET A 94 -21.05 -27.19 40.13
N ARG A 95 -19.80 -26.68 40.19
CA ARG A 95 -18.75 -27.04 39.23
C ARG A 95 -18.38 -28.51 39.33
N LYS A 96 -18.27 -29.03 40.55
CA LYS A 96 -17.98 -30.45 40.77
C LYS A 96 -19.10 -31.36 40.23
N LYS A 97 -20.37 -30.99 40.46
CA LYS A 97 -21.53 -31.69 39.89
C LYS A 97 -21.57 -31.61 38.36
N ALA A 98 -21.21 -30.47 37.77
CA ALA A 98 -21.13 -30.31 36.32
C ALA A 98 -20.01 -31.16 35.70
N ASP A 99 -18.84 -31.21 36.34
CA ASP A 99 -17.72 -32.05 35.89
C ASP A 99 -18.03 -33.55 36.04
N GLU A 100 -18.75 -33.94 37.10
CA GLU A 100 -19.22 -35.31 37.31
C GLU A 100 -20.28 -35.71 36.27
N ALA A 101 -21.24 -34.83 35.96
CA ALA A 101 -22.23 -35.05 34.89
C ALA A 101 -21.58 -35.15 33.51
N ALA A 102 -20.57 -34.30 33.22
CA ALA A 102 -19.83 -34.36 31.96
C ALA A 102 -19.06 -35.68 31.81
N LYS A 103 -18.46 -36.19 32.90
CA LYS A 103 -17.79 -37.49 32.91
C LYS A 103 -18.76 -38.66 32.78
N GLN A 104 -19.96 -38.56 33.37
CA GLN A 104 -21.00 -39.58 33.21
C GLN A 104 -21.51 -39.63 31.76
N MET A 105 -21.77 -38.48 31.13
CA MET A 105 -22.14 -38.42 29.71
C MET A 105 -21.04 -38.99 28.80
N ASP A 106 -19.77 -38.68 29.06
CA ASP A 106 -18.64 -39.21 28.28
C ASP A 106 -18.44 -40.73 28.50
N MET A 107 -18.71 -41.24 29.70
CA MET A 107 -18.74 -42.69 29.96
C MET A 107 -19.92 -43.39 29.31
N GLU A 108 -21.13 -42.82 29.35
CA GLU A 108 -22.31 -43.37 28.68
C GLU A 108 -22.11 -43.39 27.16
N LEU A 109 -21.61 -42.30 26.57
CA LEU A 109 -21.26 -42.25 25.16
C LEU A 109 -20.19 -43.28 24.77
N ARG A 110 -19.18 -43.50 25.63
CA ARG A 110 -18.17 -44.55 25.40
C ARG A 110 -18.75 -45.96 25.55
N LYS A 111 -19.69 -46.16 26.47
CA LYS A 111 -20.34 -47.46 26.71
C LYS A 111 -21.30 -47.81 25.56
N GLU A 112 -22.06 -46.83 25.07
CA GLU A 112 -22.89 -46.96 23.86
C GLU A 112 -22.06 -47.15 22.59
N ALA A 113 -20.87 -46.55 22.51
CA ALA A 113 -19.94 -46.75 21.41
C ALA A 113 -19.23 -48.12 21.44
N LEU A 114 -19.17 -48.79 22.59
CA LEU A 114 -18.56 -50.12 22.77
C LEU A 114 -19.55 -51.27 22.51
N ASP A 115 -20.85 -51.08 22.76
CA ASP A 115 -21.88 -52.12 22.57
C ASP A 115 -22.38 -52.28 21.12
N LYS A 116 -22.10 -51.31 20.23
CA LYS A 116 -22.46 -51.41 18.81
C LYS A 116 -21.21 -51.63 17.97
N GLN A 117 -20.91 -52.89 17.63
CA GLN A 117 -20.05 -53.19 16.48
C GLN A 117 -20.78 -52.74 15.20
N MET A 118 -20.70 -51.44 14.90
CA MET A 118 -21.11 -50.87 13.63
C MET A 118 -20.01 -51.17 12.60
N PRO A 119 -20.34 -51.70 11.41
CA PRO A 119 -19.33 -51.92 10.38
C PRO A 119 -18.74 -50.56 9.99
N ARG A 120 -17.42 -50.42 10.10
CA ARG A 120 -16.76 -49.15 9.73
C ARG A 120 -16.77 -49.04 8.21
N PHE A 121 -16.87 -47.81 7.71
CA PHE A 121 -16.80 -47.53 6.27
C PHE A 121 -15.54 -48.16 5.61
N GLU A 122 -14.46 -48.26 6.39
CA GLU A 122 -13.21 -48.92 6.01
C GLU A 122 -13.40 -50.41 5.66
N ASP A 123 -14.27 -51.13 6.37
CA ASP A 123 -14.51 -52.57 6.18
C ASP A 123 -15.21 -52.88 4.84
N CYS A 124 -16.18 -52.04 4.43
CA CYS A 124 -16.83 -52.17 3.11
C CYS A 124 -15.87 -51.82 1.97
N SER A 125 -14.99 -50.83 2.16
CA SER A 125 -14.05 -50.41 1.12
C SER A 125 -12.97 -51.48 0.86
N HIS A 126 -12.48 -52.13 1.91
CA HIS A 126 -11.50 -53.21 1.79
C HIS A 126 -12.08 -54.44 1.09
N ALA A 127 -13.31 -54.83 1.42
CA ALA A 127 -13.98 -55.99 0.83
C ALA A 127 -14.34 -55.81 -0.67
N ILE A 128 -14.59 -54.57 -1.11
CA ILE A 128 -14.84 -54.25 -2.52
C ILE A 128 -13.53 -54.24 -3.33
N LEU A 129 -12.43 -53.81 -2.73
CA LEU A 129 -11.12 -53.76 -3.39
C LEU A 129 -10.40 -55.11 -3.44
N SER A 130 -10.74 -56.05 -2.54
CA SER A 130 -10.12 -57.38 -2.48
C SER A 130 -10.86 -58.47 -3.27
N ALA A 131 -11.99 -58.16 -3.91
CA ALA A 131 -12.78 -59.14 -4.64
C ALA A 131 -12.33 -59.22 -6.11
N GLU A 132 -11.80 -60.38 -6.50
CA GLU A 132 -11.19 -60.60 -7.83
C GLU A 132 -12.21 -60.70 -8.97
N ASP A 133 -13.49 -60.99 -8.67
CA ASP A 133 -14.56 -61.17 -9.64
C ASP A 133 -15.58 -60.00 -9.68
N SER A 134 -16.01 -59.63 -10.89
CA SER A 134 -16.97 -58.53 -11.12
C SER A 134 -18.39 -58.81 -10.58
N GLN A 135 -18.77 -60.09 -10.49
CA GLN A 135 -20.08 -60.50 -9.98
C GLN A 135 -20.16 -60.37 -8.45
N THR A 136 -19.07 -60.65 -7.75
CA THR A 136 -19.00 -60.65 -6.28
C THR A 136 -18.86 -59.23 -5.73
N THR A 137 -18.07 -58.38 -6.39
CA THR A 137 -18.00 -56.93 -6.10
C THR A 137 -19.37 -56.25 -6.18
N PHE A 138 -20.17 -56.55 -7.20
CA PHE A 138 -21.52 -56.01 -7.35
C PHE A 138 -22.49 -56.43 -6.23
N GLN A 139 -22.43 -57.70 -5.81
CA GLN A 139 -23.23 -58.23 -4.71
C GLN A 139 -22.83 -57.60 -3.36
N THR A 140 -21.53 -57.42 -3.13
CA THR A 140 -21.00 -56.77 -1.92
C THR A 140 -21.39 -55.29 -1.86
N ALA A 141 -21.31 -54.56 -2.99
CA ALA A 141 -21.76 -53.18 -3.08
C ALA A 141 -23.27 -53.04 -2.79
N LYS A 142 -24.10 -53.96 -3.31
CA LYS A 142 -25.54 -54.00 -3.00
C LYS A 142 -25.83 -54.20 -1.51
N ARG A 143 -25.11 -55.09 -0.82
CA ARG A 143 -25.28 -55.28 0.63
C ARG A 143 -24.88 -54.05 1.42
N CYS A 144 -23.78 -53.39 1.06
CA CYS A 144 -23.33 -52.19 1.77
C CYS A 144 -24.31 -51.01 1.53
N LEU A 145 -24.92 -50.91 0.35
CA LEU A 145 -25.94 -49.90 0.09
C LEU A 145 -27.21 -50.15 0.94
N ALA A 146 -27.62 -51.41 1.09
CA ALA A 146 -28.73 -51.77 1.97
C ALA A 146 -28.47 -51.47 3.45
N SER A 147 -27.24 -51.68 3.94
CA SER A 147 -26.88 -51.34 5.32
C SER A 147 -26.89 -49.82 5.56
N PHE A 148 -26.38 -49.01 4.62
CA PHE A 148 -26.47 -47.55 4.74
C PHE A 148 -27.91 -47.04 4.72
N GLN A 149 -28.79 -47.64 3.92
CA GLN A 149 -30.21 -47.29 3.91
C GLN A 149 -30.91 -47.65 5.24
N ALA A 150 -30.54 -48.76 5.87
CA ALA A 150 -31.05 -49.12 7.19
C ALA A 150 -30.58 -48.12 8.27
N LEU A 151 -29.30 -47.73 8.22
CA LEU A 151 -28.70 -46.78 9.16
C LEU A 151 -29.33 -45.37 9.02
N ALA A 152 -29.61 -44.93 7.79
CA ALA A 152 -30.33 -43.69 7.54
C ALA A 152 -31.75 -43.72 8.14
N LYS A 153 -32.46 -44.85 8.03
CA LYS A 153 -33.79 -45.02 8.64
C LYS A 153 -33.74 -45.03 10.16
N GLU A 154 -32.74 -45.67 10.76
CA GLU A 154 -32.54 -45.63 12.21
C GLU A 154 -32.25 -44.22 12.72
N TYR A 155 -31.44 -43.46 11.97
CA TYR A 155 -31.19 -42.05 12.29
C TYR A 155 -32.45 -41.20 12.18
N GLU A 156 -33.25 -41.38 11.12
CA GLU A 156 -34.54 -40.70 10.99
C GLU A 156 -35.51 -41.05 12.12
N ALA A 157 -35.54 -42.32 12.55
CA ALA A 157 -36.36 -42.76 13.68
C ALA A 157 -35.90 -42.14 15.02
N LEU A 158 -34.59 -42.09 15.26
CA LEU A 158 -34.00 -41.42 16.43
C LEU A 158 -34.28 -39.91 16.42
N ASN A 159 -34.12 -39.26 15.27
CA ASN A 159 -34.37 -37.83 15.13
C ASN A 159 -35.87 -37.47 15.23
N SER A 160 -36.76 -38.43 14.93
CA SER A 160 -38.21 -38.28 15.07
C SER A 160 -38.70 -38.53 16.51
N SER A 161 -37.83 -39.02 17.40
CA SER A 161 -38.19 -39.21 18.81
C SER A 161 -38.14 -37.88 19.57
N ASP A 162 -39.20 -37.60 20.34
CA ASP A 162 -39.35 -36.34 21.05
C ASP A 162 -38.42 -36.30 22.27
N ASN A 163 -37.28 -35.61 22.12
CA ASN A 163 -36.37 -35.35 23.24
C ASN A 163 -37.09 -34.37 24.18
N LYS A 164 -37.52 -34.87 25.35
CA LYS A 164 -38.29 -34.18 26.42
C LYS A 164 -37.58 -32.97 27.06
N VAL A 165 -36.83 -32.19 26.29
CA VAL A 165 -36.13 -30.97 26.67
C VAL A 165 -37.15 -29.83 26.64
N GLN A 166 -37.59 -29.38 27.82
CA GLN A 166 -38.45 -28.20 27.93
C GLN A 166 -37.64 -26.95 27.57
N ARG A 167 -38.11 -26.20 26.56
CA ARG A 167 -37.53 -24.89 26.21
C ARG A 167 -37.76 -23.90 27.36
N PRO A 168 -36.72 -23.18 27.83
CA PRO A 168 -36.91 -22.09 28.79
C PRO A 168 -37.83 -21.02 28.21
N ALA A 169 -38.68 -20.43 29.05
CA ALA A 169 -39.62 -19.39 28.62
C ALA A 169 -38.87 -18.21 27.98
N ARG A 170 -39.45 -17.60 26.94
CA ARG A 170 -38.84 -16.50 26.14
C ARG A 170 -38.30 -15.35 27.00
N LEU A 171 -38.97 -15.08 28.12
CA LEU A 171 -38.59 -14.06 29.10
C LEU A 171 -37.19 -14.32 29.72
N GLN A 172 -36.82 -15.58 29.91
CA GLN A 172 -35.55 -15.98 30.52
C GLN A 172 -34.38 -15.85 29.54
N TRP A 173 -34.61 -16.09 28.25
CA TRP A 173 -33.63 -15.85 27.19
C TRP A 173 -33.35 -14.37 26.98
N ASP A 174 -34.38 -13.54 27.04
CA ASP A 174 -34.23 -12.09 26.92
C ASP A 174 -33.45 -11.52 28.14
N GLN A 175 -33.68 -12.08 29.33
CA GLN A 175 -32.92 -11.74 30.54
C GLN A 175 -31.45 -12.19 30.45
N ASP A 176 -31.19 -13.45 30.07
CA ASP A 176 -29.82 -13.98 29.92
C ASP A 176 -29.02 -13.20 28.87
N ARG A 177 -29.67 -12.76 27.79
CA ARG A 177 -29.06 -11.90 26.79
C ARG A 177 -28.66 -10.55 27.38
N ASN A 178 -29.54 -9.91 28.13
CA ASN A 178 -29.27 -8.62 28.76
C ASN A 178 -28.14 -8.72 29.79
N ASP A 179 -28.10 -9.81 30.56
CA ASP A 179 -27.07 -10.06 31.58
C ASP A 179 -25.70 -10.34 30.94
N LEU A 180 -25.66 -11.07 29.81
CA LEU A 180 -24.45 -11.27 29.02
C LEU A 180 -23.94 -9.97 28.38
N GLU A 181 -24.84 -9.13 27.86
CA GLU A 181 -24.47 -7.82 27.32
C GLU A 181 -23.91 -6.89 28.41
N ALA A 182 -24.51 -6.91 29.61
CA ALA A 182 -24.00 -6.17 30.76
C ALA A 182 -22.61 -6.69 31.19
N LEU A 183 -22.40 -8.01 31.21
CA LEU A 183 -21.11 -8.63 31.58
C LEU A 183 -20.01 -8.25 30.63
N ASN A 184 -20.30 -8.26 29.34
CA ASN A 184 -19.33 -7.88 28.33
C ASN A 184 -18.91 -6.40 28.47
N ARG A 185 -19.85 -5.50 28.78
CA ARG A 185 -19.54 -4.08 29.03
C ARG A 185 -18.69 -3.90 30.29
N GLY A 186 -19.05 -4.56 31.39
CA GLY A 186 -18.29 -4.53 32.65
C GLY A 186 -16.87 -5.09 32.49
N ALA A 187 -16.72 -6.24 31.83
CA ALA A 187 -15.43 -6.87 31.55
C ALA A 187 -14.54 -5.99 30.67
N THR A 188 -15.11 -5.35 29.65
CA THR A 188 -14.34 -4.43 28.81
C THR A 188 -13.84 -3.21 29.59
N GLY A 189 -14.69 -2.63 30.46
CA GLY A 189 -14.30 -1.53 31.34
C GLY A 189 -13.19 -1.92 32.32
N ALA A 190 -13.31 -3.09 32.94
CA ALA A 190 -12.28 -3.64 33.83
C ALA A 190 -10.96 -3.92 33.09
N ALA A 191 -11.00 -4.46 31.88
CA ALA A 191 -9.81 -4.72 31.05
C ALA A 191 -9.05 -3.44 30.72
N PHE A 192 -9.76 -2.35 30.38
CA PHE A 192 -9.14 -1.04 30.15
C PHE A 192 -8.44 -0.48 31.40
N ARG A 193 -9.02 -0.67 32.59
CA ARG A 193 -8.38 -0.25 33.86
C ARG A 193 -7.10 -1.05 34.12
N VAL A 194 -7.12 -2.36 33.88
CA VAL A 194 -5.94 -3.23 34.01
C VAL A 194 -4.84 -2.83 33.02
N LEU A 195 -5.18 -2.62 31.75
CA LEU A 195 -4.24 -2.16 30.72
C LEU A 195 -3.63 -0.80 31.06
N ASN A 196 -4.44 0.16 31.53
CA ASN A 196 -3.95 1.46 31.95
C ASN A 196 -2.98 1.35 33.14
N GLY A 197 -3.23 0.44 34.10
CA GLY A 197 -2.29 0.16 35.19
C GLY A 197 -0.96 -0.44 34.73
N ILE A 198 -0.96 -1.28 33.69
CA ILE A 198 0.25 -1.89 33.11
C ILE A 198 1.06 -0.86 32.31
N VAL A 199 0.40 0.07 31.62
CA VAL A 199 1.04 1.06 30.73
C VAL A 199 1.43 2.34 31.48
N MET A 200 0.62 2.78 32.45
CA MET A 200 0.77 4.04 33.18
C MET A 200 0.62 3.81 34.70
N PRO A 201 1.66 3.30 35.40
CA PRO A 201 1.57 2.86 36.79
C PRO A 201 1.34 4.01 37.78
N SER A 202 1.71 5.25 37.40
CA SER A 202 1.58 6.44 38.23
C SER A 202 0.31 7.25 37.99
N ALA A 203 -0.40 7.01 36.88
CA ALA A 203 -1.67 7.69 36.60
C ALA A 203 -2.81 7.17 37.51
N SER A 204 -2.67 5.97 38.05
CA SER A 204 -3.60 5.38 39.01
C SER A 204 -3.40 5.85 40.46
N VAL A 205 -2.30 6.55 40.77
CA VAL A 205 -2.06 7.06 42.14
C VAL A 205 -2.98 8.25 42.46
N VAL A 206 -3.54 8.92 41.46
CA VAL A 206 -4.52 9.99 41.66
C VAL A 206 -5.88 9.46 42.15
N ASP A 207 -6.14 8.15 42.01
CA ASP A 207 -7.33 7.48 42.55
C ASP A 207 -7.06 6.62 43.80
N ALA A 208 -5.81 6.55 44.28
CA ALA A 208 -5.48 5.77 45.48
C ALA A 208 -5.95 6.43 46.80
N GLY A 209 -6.50 7.65 46.72
CA GLY A 209 -7.17 8.35 47.83
C GLY A 209 -8.69 8.18 47.84
N ALA A 210 -9.29 7.63 46.79
CA ALA A 210 -10.71 7.31 46.76
C ALA A 210 -10.91 5.90 47.30
N LYS A 211 -11.10 5.79 48.62
CA LYS A 211 -11.99 4.78 49.18
C LYS A 211 -13.41 5.08 48.68
N ASP A 212 -13.65 4.96 47.38
CA ASP A 212 -14.99 5.00 46.84
C ASP A 212 -15.60 3.63 47.09
N LYS A 213 -16.46 3.65 48.11
CA LYS A 213 -17.60 2.77 48.28
C LYS A 213 -18.18 2.44 46.90
N VAL A 214 -17.91 1.25 46.39
CA VAL A 214 -18.79 0.59 45.43
C VAL A 214 -19.27 -0.69 46.09
N GLY A 215 -20.14 -0.51 47.07
CA GLY A 215 -21.19 -1.49 47.32
C GLY A 215 -22.31 -1.22 46.31
N GLY A 216 -22.66 -2.23 45.52
CA GLY A 216 -23.75 -2.22 44.52
C GLY A 216 -23.35 -1.48 43.23
N GLU A 217 -23.61 -1.99 42.03
CA GLU A 217 -24.97 -2.36 41.60
C GLU A 217 -25.05 -3.47 40.52
N SER A 218 -24.00 -4.22 40.20
CA SER A 218 -24.19 -5.45 39.40
C SER A 218 -23.26 -6.60 39.81
N ASP A 219 -23.84 -7.77 40.11
CA ASP A 219 -23.11 -9.04 40.26
C ASP A 219 -22.22 -9.33 39.04
N VAL A 220 -22.62 -8.74 37.92
CA VAL A 220 -21.99 -8.74 36.61
C VAL A 220 -20.62 -8.05 36.62
N ASP A 221 -20.47 -6.88 37.24
CA ASP A 221 -19.17 -6.19 37.35
C ASP A 221 -18.21 -6.93 38.27
N ALA A 222 -18.71 -7.54 39.35
CA ALA A 222 -17.90 -8.39 40.22
C ALA A 222 -17.40 -9.65 39.47
N LEU A 223 -18.27 -10.27 38.67
CA LEU A 223 -17.92 -11.39 37.79
C LEU A 223 -16.90 -11.01 36.72
N ALA A 224 -17.06 -9.85 36.09
CA ALA A 224 -16.09 -9.28 35.17
C ALA A 224 -14.73 -9.03 35.83
N TYR A 225 -14.72 -8.53 37.07
CA TYR A 225 -13.52 -8.32 37.86
C TYR A 225 -12.82 -9.65 38.21
N GLU A 226 -13.56 -10.68 38.59
CA GLU A 226 -13.03 -12.03 38.85
C GLU A 226 -12.49 -12.69 37.58
N LEU A 227 -13.19 -12.57 36.44
CA LEU A 227 -12.75 -13.12 35.15
C LEU A 227 -11.39 -12.57 34.70
N LEU A 228 -11.10 -11.31 35.04
CA LEU A 228 -9.86 -10.63 34.68
C LEU A 228 -8.83 -10.59 35.82
N ALA A 229 -9.03 -11.36 36.90
CA ALA A 229 -8.13 -11.36 38.05
C ALA A 229 -6.72 -11.86 37.69
N GLU A 230 -6.62 -12.88 36.83
CA GLU A 230 -5.34 -13.48 36.41
C GLU A 230 -4.53 -12.59 35.46
N ALA A 231 -5.19 -11.67 34.74
CA ALA A 231 -4.55 -10.78 33.77
C ALA A 231 -3.89 -9.54 34.41
N ARG A 232 -3.96 -9.40 35.73
CA ARG A 232 -3.44 -8.24 36.47
C ARG A 232 -1.96 -8.44 36.80
N ALA A 233 -1.18 -7.38 36.66
CA ALA A 233 0.18 -7.35 37.16
C ALA A 233 0.16 -7.43 38.69
N LYS A 234 0.97 -8.32 39.26
CA LYS A 234 1.10 -8.43 40.71
C LYS A 234 2.01 -7.30 41.22
N PRO A 235 1.85 -6.87 42.48
CA PRO A 235 2.78 -5.91 43.08
C PRO A 235 4.21 -6.46 43.01
N GLY A 236 5.09 -5.77 42.27
CA GLY A 236 6.49 -6.19 42.04
C GLY A 236 6.81 -6.67 40.61
N ASP A 237 5.80 -6.93 39.77
CA ASP A 237 6.05 -7.32 38.37
C ASP A 237 6.55 -6.14 37.52
N ALA A 238 7.56 -6.39 36.68
CA ALA A 238 8.08 -5.41 35.73
C ALA A 238 7.10 -5.22 34.57
N THR A 239 6.23 -4.22 34.69
CA THR A 239 5.29 -3.83 33.63
C THR A 239 5.95 -2.89 32.62
N TRP A 240 5.35 -2.79 31.43
CA TRP A 240 5.78 -1.85 30.38
C TRP A 240 5.89 -0.42 30.91
N GLY A 241 4.94 -0.01 31.75
CA GLY A 241 4.92 1.29 32.38
C GLY A 241 6.07 1.51 33.37
N THR A 242 6.37 0.53 34.24
CA THR A 242 7.48 0.65 35.20
C THR A 242 8.84 0.69 34.50
N ILE A 243 9.01 -0.09 33.44
CA ILE A 243 10.23 -0.11 32.62
C ILE A 243 10.38 1.22 31.87
N ALA A 244 9.30 1.71 31.24
CA ALA A 244 9.29 3.00 30.56
C ALA A 244 9.59 4.17 31.52
N GLN A 245 9.06 4.14 32.74
CA GLN A 245 9.35 5.13 33.77
C GLN A 245 10.82 5.08 34.20
N GLY A 246 11.42 3.89 34.29
CA GLY A 246 12.85 3.72 34.53
C GLY A 246 13.72 4.35 33.44
N TYR A 247 13.39 4.10 32.17
CA TYR A 247 14.07 4.74 31.04
C TYR A 247 13.87 6.26 31.04
N MET A 248 12.67 6.76 31.33
CA MET A 248 12.40 8.20 31.37
C MET A 248 13.14 8.91 32.51
N ARG A 249 13.31 8.28 33.68
CA ARG A 249 14.15 8.81 34.78
C ARG A 249 15.65 8.77 34.44
N ALA A 250 16.12 7.70 33.79
CA ALA A 250 17.51 7.63 33.34
C ALA A 250 17.81 8.70 32.27
N LEU A 251 16.82 8.99 31.42
CA LEU A 251 16.93 9.98 30.36
C LEU A 251 16.61 11.41 30.84
N SER A 252 15.97 11.62 31.99
CA SER A 252 15.66 12.97 32.48
C SER A 252 16.92 13.76 32.84
N GLY A 253 17.96 13.11 33.37
CA GLY A 253 19.26 13.76 33.58
C GLY A 253 19.97 14.16 32.28
N VAL A 254 19.77 13.39 31.20
CA VAL A 254 20.25 13.74 29.85
C VAL A 254 19.40 14.85 29.23
N ALA A 255 18.09 14.86 29.52
CA ALA A 255 17.17 15.89 29.05
C ALA A 255 17.42 17.24 29.72
N GLU A 256 17.72 17.29 31.02
CA GLU A 256 18.07 18.54 31.73
C GLU A 256 19.32 19.20 31.13
N LEU A 257 20.32 18.41 30.74
CA LEU A 257 21.52 18.90 30.02
C LEU A 257 21.23 19.42 28.60
N LEU A 258 20.13 19.02 27.98
CA LEU A 258 19.72 19.48 26.64
C LEU A 258 18.74 20.66 26.70
N VAL A 259 18.12 20.91 27.87
CA VAL A 259 17.04 21.90 28.04
C VAL A 259 17.55 23.33 28.23
N GLU A 260 18.81 23.55 28.62
CA GLU A 260 19.37 24.91 28.65
C GLU A 260 19.53 25.54 27.24
N GLY A 261 19.50 24.74 26.17
CA GLY A 261 19.66 25.23 24.80
C GLY A 261 18.37 25.49 24.02
N THR A 262 17.19 25.12 24.53
CA THR A 262 15.98 25.06 23.68
C THR A 262 14.68 25.42 24.38
N GLN A 263 14.56 26.66 24.85
CA GLN A 263 13.25 27.32 24.87
C GLN A 263 12.84 27.72 23.43
N SER A 264 12.45 26.74 22.62
CA SER A 264 11.70 27.01 21.38
C SER A 264 10.43 26.16 21.38
N SER A 265 9.32 26.85 21.62
CA SER A 265 7.94 26.46 21.41
C SER A 265 7.71 25.25 20.49
N SER A 266 7.12 24.18 21.05
CA SER A 266 6.50 23.08 20.30
C SER A 266 5.27 23.59 19.54
N SER A 267 5.51 24.31 18.45
CA SER A 267 4.50 24.54 17.43
C SER A 267 4.36 23.24 16.64
N LYS A 268 3.28 22.49 16.87
CA LYS A 268 2.83 21.44 15.94
C LYS A 268 2.56 22.12 14.60
N SER A 269 3.59 22.20 13.74
CA SER A 269 3.52 22.75 12.40
C SER A 269 2.49 21.94 11.61
N LYS A 270 1.24 22.45 11.54
CA LYS A 270 0.17 21.87 10.73
C LYS A 270 0.62 21.96 9.28
N MET A 271 1.12 20.86 8.72
CA MET A 271 1.53 20.83 7.31
C MET A 271 0.32 21.14 6.42
N GLY A 272 0.52 21.92 5.34
CA GLY A 272 -0.56 22.22 4.41
C GLY A 272 -1.03 20.98 3.63
N ALA A 273 -2.33 20.92 3.30
CA ALA A 273 -2.95 19.77 2.60
C ALA A 273 -2.19 19.31 1.34
N LEU A 274 -1.63 20.24 0.55
CA LEU A 274 -0.87 19.92 -0.66
C LEU A 274 0.42 19.13 -0.38
N LYS A 275 1.01 19.29 0.81
CA LYS A 275 2.19 18.57 1.23
C LYS A 275 1.88 17.09 1.44
N TYR A 276 0.74 16.76 2.07
CA TYR A 276 0.28 15.37 2.20
C TYR A 276 0.02 14.72 0.84
N VAL A 277 -0.62 15.44 -0.09
CA VAL A 277 -0.85 14.95 -1.46
C VAL A 277 0.47 14.67 -2.18
N GLU A 278 1.47 15.52 -1.98
CA GLU A 278 2.81 15.27 -2.53
C GLU A 278 3.43 14.00 -1.95
N GLU A 279 3.43 13.81 -0.63
CA GLU A 279 4.05 12.64 0.00
C GLU A 279 3.35 11.34 -0.41
N LEU A 280 2.02 11.34 -0.49
CA LEU A 280 1.23 10.23 -1.01
C LEU A 280 1.61 9.90 -2.47
N GLN A 281 1.82 10.92 -3.30
CA GLN A 281 2.28 10.76 -4.68
C GLN A 281 3.72 10.30 -4.81
N LYS A 282 4.56 10.39 -3.77
CA LYS A 282 5.91 9.79 -3.79
C LYS A 282 5.81 8.28 -3.61
N LYS A 283 4.93 7.80 -2.72
CA LYS A 283 4.67 6.37 -2.44
C LYS A 283 3.73 5.72 -3.47
N LYS A 284 4.06 5.79 -4.77
CA LYS A 284 3.17 5.28 -5.85
C LYS A 284 2.92 3.76 -5.83
N GLN A 285 3.75 3.00 -5.13
CA GLN A 285 3.61 1.54 -4.99
C GLN A 285 2.70 1.13 -3.82
N SER A 286 2.27 2.05 -2.96
CA SER A 286 1.25 1.74 -1.94
C SER A 286 -0.06 1.29 -2.61
N ASP A 287 -0.81 0.42 -1.95
CA ASP A 287 -2.03 -0.17 -2.52
C ASP A 287 -3.09 0.88 -2.86
N VAL A 288 -3.27 1.90 -2.02
CA VAL A 288 -4.17 3.04 -2.28
C VAL A 288 -3.82 3.72 -3.61
N MET A 289 -2.54 4.06 -3.81
CA MET A 289 -2.10 4.71 -5.05
C MET A 289 -2.16 3.79 -6.26
N ARG A 290 -1.82 2.51 -6.11
CA ARG A 290 -1.90 1.52 -7.20
C ARG A 290 -3.34 1.33 -7.66
N PHE A 291 -4.26 1.16 -6.71
CA PHE A 291 -5.69 1.05 -6.97
C PHE A 291 -6.22 2.27 -7.74
N LEU A 292 -5.96 3.47 -7.20
CA LEU A 292 -6.41 4.73 -7.81
C LEU A 292 -5.81 4.95 -9.20
N LEU A 293 -4.52 4.64 -9.41
CA LEU A 293 -3.89 4.71 -10.73
C LEU A 293 -4.47 3.67 -11.69
N ARG A 294 -4.83 2.48 -11.24
CA ARG A 294 -5.44 1.44 -12.09
C ARG A 294 -6.81 1.89 -12.62
N VAL A 295 -7.67 2.40 -11.74
CA VAL A 295 -9.00 2.94 -12.10
C VAL A 295 -8.87 4.11 -13.08
N ARG A 296 -8.01 5.10 -12.77
CA ARG A 296 -7.76 6.23 -13.67
C ARG A 296 -7.20 5.80 -15.02
N CYS A 297 -6.36 4.76 -15.06
CA CYS A 297 -5.79 4.28 -16.30
C CYS A 297 -6.85 3.63 -17.20
N TRP A 298 -7.82 2.94 -16.60
CA TRP A 298 -8.97 2.42 -17.33
C TRP A 298 -9.79 3.55 -17.96
N GLU A 299 -10.15 4.59 -17.20
CA GLU A 299 -10.87 5.76 -17.71
C GLU A 299 -10.12 6.43 -18.88
N LEU A 300 -8.82 6.69 -18.70
CA LEU A 300 -7.98 7.35 -19.70
C LEU A 300 -7.80 6.54 -21.00
N ARG A 301 -8.03 5.22 -20.97
CA ARG A 301 -7.99 4.36 -22.16
C ARG A 301 -9.23 4.55 -23.03
N GLN A 302 -10.39 4.72 -22.40
CA GLN A 302 -11.67 4.94 -23.09
C GLN A 302 -11.74 6.31 -23.75
N LEU A 303 -11.07 7.32 -23.16
CA LEU A 303 -11.05 8.67 -23.69
C LEU A 303 -10.16 8.82 -24.93
N ASN A 304 -10.44 9.87 -25.70
CA ASN A 304 -9.68 10.24 -26.90
C ASN A 304 -8.20 10.54 -26.59
N VAL A 305 -7.34 10.36 -27.61
CA VAL A 305 -5.88 10.50 -27.50
C VAL A 305 -5.45 11.84 -26.91
N ILE A 306 -6.14 12.91 -27.31
CA ILE A 306 -5.99 14.27 -26.78
C ILE A 306 -7.39 14.76 -26.42
N HIS A 307 -7.63 15.09 -25.16
CA HIS A 307 -8.89 15.65 -24.70
C HIS A 307 -8.65 16.72 -23.62
N ARG A 308 -9.59 17.65 -23.50
CA ARG A 308 -9.54 18.69 -22.47
C ARG A 308 -9.95 18.09 -21.12
N ALA A 309 -9.23 18.43 -20.07
CA ALA A 309 -9.62 18.10 -18.70
C ALA A 309 -10.21 19.34 -18.03
N SER A 310 -11.31 19.18 -17.29
CA SER A 310 -11.96 20.28 -16.57
C SER A 310 -11.10 20.79 -15.41
N ARG A 311 -10.41 19.88 -14.71
CA ARG A 311 -9.54 20.17 -13.56
C ARG A 311 -8.25 19.34 -13.63
N PRO A 312 -7.14 19.79 -13.00
CA PRO A 312 -5.93 18.99 -12.91
C PRO A 312 -6.19 17.75 -12.05
N SER A 313 -5.76 16.57 -12.53
CA SER A 313 -5.82 15.33 -11.73
C SER A 313 -4.87 15.37 -10.52
N ARG A 314 -3.87 16.25 -10.59
CA ARG A 314 -2.82 16.46 -9.59
C ARG A 314 -2.64 17.96 -9.30
N PRO A 315 -3.47 18.55 -8.43
CA PRO A 315 -3.40 19.97 -8.13
C PRO A 315 -2.08 20.38 -7.46
N ASP A 316 -1.48 19.50 -6.66
CA ASP A 316 -0.15 19.66 -6.04
C ASP A 316 0.93 19.95 -7.10
N LYS A 317 0.98 19.10 -8.13
CA LYS A 317 2.02 19.15 -9.14
C LYS A 317 1.76 20.25 -10.15
N ALA A 318 0.50 20.46 -10.53
CA ALA A 318 0.11 21.52 -11.43
C ALA A 318 0.50 22.90 -10.87
N ARG A 319 0.19 23.17 -9.58
CA ARG A 319 0.53 24.44 -8.91
C ARG A 319 2.03 24.70 -8.90
N ARG A 320 2.84 23.69 -8.58
CA ARG A 320 4.31 23.80 -8.60
C ARG A 320 4.88 24.15 -9.98
N LEU A 321 4.17 23.77 -11.04
CA LEU A 321 4.57 24.04 -12.42
C LEU A 321 3.98 25.33 -12.98
N GLY A 322 3.26 26.11 -12.15
CA GLY A 322 2.74 27.44 -12.49
C GLY A 322 1.26 27.47 -12.88
N TYR A 323 0.51 26.38 -12.70
CA TYR A 323 -0.94 26.42 -12.85
C TYR A 323 -1.59 27.24 -11.73
N LYS A 324 -2.53 28.10 -12.10
CA LYS A 324 -3.44 28.79 -11.18
C LYS A 324 -4.87 28.49 -11.60
N ALA A 325 -5.75 28.32 -10.61
CA ALA A 325 -7.18 28.13 -10.84
C ALA A 325 -7.85 29.48 -11.10
N LYS A 326 -7.61 30.05 -12.29
CA LYS A 326 -8.27 31.26 -12.80
C LYS A 326 -8.51 31.11 -14.30
N GLN A 327 -9.38 31.95 -14.84
CA GLN A 327 -9.69 31.96 -16.27
C GLN A 327 -8.43 32.21 -17.12
N GLY A 328 -8.37 31.55 -18.29
CA GLY A 328 -7.23 31.58 -19.21
C GLY A 328 -6.20 30.45 -19.00
N TYR A 329 -6.27 29.68 -17.91
CA TYR A 329 -5.53 28.42 -17.78
C TYR A 329 -6.38 27.24 -18.25
N VAL A 330 -5.79 26.37 -19.06
CA VAL A 330 -6.45 25.18 -19.58
C VAL A 330 -5.54 23.97 -19.42
N ILE A 331 -6.14 22.80 -19.17
CA ILE A 331 -5.41 21.55 -19.03
C ILE A 331 -5.90 20.58 -20.09
N TYR A 332 -4.94 19.96 -20.78
CA TYR A 332 -5.21 18.88 -21.72
C TYR A 332 -4.51 17.60 -21.25
N ARG A 333 -5.23 16.50 -21.37
CA ARG A 333 -4.69 15.14 -21.18
C ARG A 333 -4.29 14.59 -22.55
N VAL A 334 -3.12 13.95 -22.59
CA VAL A 334 -2.60 13.32 -23.80
C VAL A 334 -1.94 11.99 -23.48
N ARG A 335 -2.20 10.98 -24.32
CA ARG A 335 -1.48 9.71 -24.28
C ARG A 335 -0.40 9.64 -25.37
N VAL A 336 0.77 9.12 -24.99
CA VAL A 336 1.91 8.90 -25.88
C VAL A 336 2.34 7.45 -25.79
N ARG A 337 2.49 6.78 -26.94
CA ARG A 337 2.91 5.37 -27.00
C ARG A 337 4.32 5.20 -26.42
N ARG A 338 4.48 4.17 -25.61
CA ARG A 338 5.75 3.74 -25.00
C ARG A 338 6.62 3.02 -26.05
N GLY A 339 7.90 2.92 -25.73
CA GLY A 339 8.88 2.20 -26.55
C GLY A 339 9.84 3.12 -27.31
N GLY A 340 10.71 2.48 -28.11
CA GLY A 340 11.60 3.16 -29.03
C GLY A 340 10.88 3.64 -30.29
N ARG A 341 11.63 4.28 -31.19
CA ARG A 341 11.10 4.70 -32.49
C ARG A 341 11.83 3.91 -33.57
N LYS A 342 11.11 3.02 -34.26
CA LYS A 342 11.61 2.33 -35.45
C LYS A 342 11.99 3.37 -36.50
N ARG A 343 13.13 3.17 -37.19
CA ARG A 343 13.47 3.98 -38.36
C ARG A 343 12.41 3.76 -39.46
N PRO A 344 11.87 4.82 -40.08
CA PRO A 344 10.94 4.67 -41.19
C PRO A 344 11.71 4.27 -42.47
N VAL A 345 12.01 2.98 -42.59
CA VAL A 345 12.63 2.39 -43.79
C VAL A 345 11.72 1.31 -44.37
N PRO A 346 11.46 1.31 -45.68
CA PRO A 346 10.72 0.25 -46.34
C PRO A 346 11.36 -1.11 -46.08
N LYS A 347 10.57 -2.10 -45.65
CA LYS A 347 11.01 -3.48 -45.36
C LYS A 347 12.19 -3.63 -44.37
N GLY A 348 12.59 -2.57 -43.67
CA GLY A 348 13.79 -2.60 -42.83
C GLY A 348 15.11 -2.50 -43.63
N ALA A 349 15.05 -2.28 -44.94
CA ALA A 349 16.24 -2.17 -45.78
C ALA A 349 16.89 -0.78 -45.63
N THR A 350 18.12 -0.78 -45.13
CA THR A 350 18.97 0.42 -44.99
C THR A 350 20.20 0.27 -45.86
N TYR A 351 20.42 1.23 -46.77
CA TYR A 351 21.58 1.26 -47.66
C TYR A 351 22.77 1.99 -47.02
N GLY A 352 23.98 1.69 -47.51
CA GLY A 352 25.23 2.32 -47.09
C GLY A 352 25.97 1.56 -45.99
N LYS A 353 26.81 2.28 -45.25
CA LYS A 353 27.75 1.70 -44.27
C LYS A 353 27.02 0.88 -43.18
N PRO A 354 27.59 -0.25 -42.73
CA PRO A 354 26.99 -1.11 -41.68
C PRO A 354 26.59 -0.38 -40.40
N THR A 355 27.32 0.67 -40.01
CA THR A 355 27.00 1.50 -38.83
C THR A 355 25.63 2.16 -38.89
N ASN A 356 25.10 2.40 -40.09
CA ASN A 356 23.80 3.02 -40.31
C ASN A 356 22.68 1.99 -40.53
N GLN A 357 22.94 0.69 -40.43
CA GLN A 357 21.94 -0.34 -40.74
C GLN A 357 20.98 -0.66 -39.58
N GLY A 358 21.15 -0.03 -38.40
CA GLY A 358 20.25 -0.22 -37.26
C GLY A 358 18.84 0.34 -37.48
N VAL A 359 17.80 -0.50 -37.25
CA VAL A 359 16.38 -0.12 -37.45
C VAL A 359 15.57 -0.12 -36.14
N ASN A 360 15.65 -1.20 -35.33
CA ASN A 360 14.72 -1.44 -34.22
C ASN A 360 15.16 -0.82 -32.88
N GLN A 361 16.46 -0.90 -32.55
CA GLN A 361 16.97 -0.52 -31.23
C GLN A 361 17.21 1.00 -31.07
N LEU A 362 16.78 1.81 -32.04
CA LEU A 362 16.92 3.26 -32.00
C LEU A 362 16.05 3.90 -30.91
N LYS A 363 16.65 4.81 -30.16
CA LYS A 363 15.98 5.60 -29.13
C LYS A 363 15.73 7.01 -29.65
N TYR A 364 14.53 7.53 -29.36
CA TYR A 364 14.20 8.89 -29.77
C TYR A 364 14.94 9.92 -28.90
N GLN A 365 15.50 10.96 -29.52
CA GLN A 365 16.30 11.97 -28.81
C GLN A 365 15.48 12.79 -27.82
N ARG A 366 14.19 13.03 -28.11
CA ARG A 366 13.28 13.77 -27.22
C ARG A 366 12.56 12.79 -26.29
N SER A 367 12.32 13.22 -25.06
CA SER A 367 11.51 12.44 -24.12
C SER A 367 10.04 12.34 -24.56
N LEU A 368 9.34 11.27 -24.15
CA LEU A 368 7.90 11.09 -24.44
C LEU A 368 7.04 12.27 -23.94
N LYS A 369 7.45 12.89 -22.83
CA LYS A 369 6.80 14.09 -22.28
C LYS A 369 6.94 15.31 -23.21
N ALA A 370 8.06 15.46 -23.91
CA ALA A 370 8.22 16.53 -24.90
C ALA A 370 7.35 16.28 -26.14
N THR A 371 7.24 15.02 -26.58
CA THR A 371 6.31 14.63 -27.65
C THR A 371 4.86 14.89 -27.26
N ALA A 372 4.50 14.70 -25.99
CA ALA A 372 3.18 15.02 -25.44
C ALA A 372 2.89 16.53 -25.56
N GLU A 373 3.81 17.38 -25.10
CA GLU A 373 3.72 18.84 -25.21
C GLU A 373 3.55 19.28 -26.67
N GLU A 374 4.34 18.72 -27.59
CA GLU A 374 4.29 19.05 -29.01
C GLU A 374 2.97 18.63 -29.68
N ARG A 375 2.44 17.44 -29.36
CA ARG A 375 1.14 16.99 -29.88
C ARG A 375 0.01 17.92 -29.45
N VAL A 376 0.00 18.31 -28.17
CA VAL A 376 -1.02 19.21 -27.64
C VAL A 376 -0.86 20.63 -28.20
N GLY A 377 0.37 21.14 -28.29
CA GLY A 377 0.65 22.46 -28.87
C GLY A 377 0.24 22.58 -30.34
N ARG A 378 0.38 21.49 -31.12
CA ARG A 378 -0.13 21.44 -32.50
C ARG A 378 -1.66 21.39 -32.58
N ARG A 379 -2.32 20.64 -31.68
CA ARG A 379 -3.79 20.56 -31.63
C ARG A 379 -4.42 21.87 -31.16
N CYS A 380 -3.77 22.57 -30.23
CA CYS A 380 -4.24 23.81 -29.63
C CYS A 380 -3.31 24.97 -30.02
N ALA A 381 -3.19 25.26 -31.31
CA ALA A 381 -2.18 26.20 -31.85
C ALA A 381 -2.29 27.63 -31.29
N ASN A 382 -3.51 28.06 -30.93
CA ASN A 382 -3.77 29.40 -30.39
C ASN A 382 -3.29 29.54 -28.93
N LEU A 383 -3.19 28.42 -28.20
CA LEU A 383 -2.76 28.41 -26.82
C LEU A 383 -1.23 28.32 -26.68
N ARG A 384 -0.72 28.66 -25.51
CA ARG A 384 0.70 28.58 -25.18
C ARG A 384 0.96 27.48 -24.16
N VAL A 385 1.83 26.53 -24.51
CA VAL A 385 2.27 25.50 -23.57
C VAL A 385 3.14 26.12 -22.49
N LEU A 386 2.70 26.02 -21.23
CA LEU A 386 3.47 26.46 -20.06
C LEU A 386 4.43 25.35 -19.62
N ASN A 387 3.88 24.20 -19.24
CA ASN A 387 4.60 23.03 -18.74
C ASN A 387 3.71 21.78 -18.83
N SER A 388 4.24 20.63 -18.45
CA SER A 388 3.46 19.39 -18.35
C SER A 388 3.93 18.51 -17.19
N TYR A 389 3.13 17.50 -16.83
CA TYR A 389 3.49 16.51 -15.82
C TYR A 389 2.90 15.13 -16.11
N TRP A 390 3.53 14.11 -15.53
CA TRP A 390 3.09 12.73 -15.63
C TRP A 390 1.90 12.49 -14.69
N ILE A 391 0.91 11.76 -15.19
CA ILE A 391 -0.28 11.37 -14.41
C ILE A 391 -0.28 9.86 -14.19
N ASN A 392 -0.09 9.09 -15.28
CA ASN A 392 -0.29 7.66 -15.26
C ASN A 392 0.49 6.95 -16.39
N GLN A 393 0.60 5.62 -16.32
CA GLN A 393 1.17 4.79 -17.38
C GLN A 393 0.54 3.39 -17.38
N ASP A 394 0.33 2.83 -18.58
CA ASP A 394 0.07 1.40 -18.78
C ASP A 394 1.25 0.76 -19.54
N SER A 395 1.14 -0.48 -19.98
CA SER A 395 2.16 -1.18 -20.76
C SER A 395 2.47 -0.51 -22.11
N THR A 396 1.46 0.05 -22.79
CA THR A 396 1.52 0.58 -24.16
C THR A 396 1.68 2.10 -24.23
N TYR A 397 1.22 2.86 -23.25
CA TYR A 397 1.06 4.31 -23.25
C TYR A 397 1.53 4.94 -21.93
N LYS A 398 1.97 6.20 -22.03
CA LYS A 398 2.14 7.12 -20.90
C LYS A 398 1.19 8.29 -21.06
N TYR A 399 0.60 8.69 -19.94
CA TYR A 399 -0.38 9.77 -19.88
C TYR A 399 0.22 11.00 -19.21
N TYR A 400 0.04 12.14 -19.87
CA TYR A 400 0.54 13.43 -19.41
C TYR A 400 -0.58 14.47 -19.40
N GLU A 401 -0.50 15.38 -18.44
CA GLU A 401 -1.32 16.58 -18.38
C GLU A 401 -0.44 17.75 -18.80
N VAL A 402 -0.88 18.48 -19.81
CA VAL A 402 -0.19 19.66 -20.36
C VAL A 402 -0.97 20.89 -19.92
N ILE A 403 -0.27 21.80 -19.24
CA ILE A 403 -0.79 23.09 -18.81
C ILE A 403 -0.61 24.08 -19.95
N LEU A 404 -1.72 24.63 -20.42
CA LEU A 404 -1.79 25.64 -21.45
C LEU A 404 -2.31 26.94 -20.87
N VAL A 405 -1.93 28.03 -21.52
CA VAL A 405 -2.38 29.38 -21.20
C VAL A 405 -2.92 30.01 -22.47
N ASP A 406 -4.06 30.67 -22.36
CA ASP A 406 -4.63 31.50 -23.41
C ASP A 406 -4.01 32.92 -23.35
N PRO A 407 -3.21 33.32 -24.35
CA PRO A 407 -2.60 34.65 -24.38
C PRO A 407 -3.59 35.79 -24.70
N GLN A 408 -4.78 35.48 -25.23
CA GLN A 408 -5.80 36.47 -25.58
C GLN A 408 -6.68 36.84 -24.37
N HIS A 409 -6.73 35.99 -23.35
CA HIS A 409 -7.59 36.20 -22.18
C HIS A 409 -7.12 37.37 -21.28
N LYS A 410 -8.04 38.29 -20.93
CA LYS A 410 -7.76 39.48 -20.10
C LYS A 410 -7.08 39.12 -18.76
N ALA A 411 -7.56 38.09 -18.06
CA ALA A 411 -6.98 37.65 -16.79
C ALA A 411 -5.52 37.12 -16.87
N ILE A 412 -5.04 36.77 -18.07
CA ILE A 412 -3.64 36.40 -18.31
C ILE A 412 -2.82 37.63 -18.66
N ARG A 413 -3.35 38.50 -19.51
CA ARG A 413 -2.67 39.73 -19.95
C ARG A 413 -2.41 40.70 -18.80
N ILE A 414 -3.35 40.79 -17.85
CA ILE A 414 -3.25 41.67 -16.68
C ILE A 414 -2.29 41.11 -15.62
N ASP A 415 -2.17 39.79 -15.44
CA ASP A 415 -1.36 39.23 -14.34
C ASP A 415 0.14 39.33 -14.66
N PRO A 416 0.90 40.17 -13.92
CA PRO A 416 2.32 40.40 -14.19
C PRO A 416 3.19 39.16 -13.99
N ARG A 417 2.72 38.13 -13.27
CA ARG A 417 3.49 36.91 -13.02
C ARG A 417 3.53 35.97 -14.24
N ILE A 418 2.54 36.06 -15.13
CA ILE A 418 2.42 35.18 -16.30
C ILE A 418 2.40 35.93 -17.64
N ASN A 419 2.16 37.25 -17.64
CA ASN A 419 2.04 38.08 -18.84
C ASN A 419 3.20 37.90 -19.84
N TRP A 420 4.40 37.55 -19.37
CA TRP A 420 5.56 37.25 -20.22
C TRP A 420 5.23 36.23 -21.32
N ILE A 421 4.36 35.25 -21.07
CA ILE A 421 4.01 34.21 -22.05
C ILE A 421 3.21 34.74 -23.25
N VAL A 422 2.62 35.92 -23.13
CA VAL A 422 1.81 36.58 -24.17
C VAL A 422 2.70 37.11 -25.29
N ASN A 423 3.96 37.47 -24.99
CA ASN A 423 4.86 38.06 -25.98
C ASN A 423 5.09 37.11 -27.18
N PRO A 424 5.20 37.64 -28.41
CA PRO A 424 5.32 36.83 -29.63
C PRO A 424 6.56 35.93 -29.64
N VAL A 425 7.61 36.27 -28.89
CA VAL A 425 8.82 35.43 -28.74
C VAL A 425 8.50 34.07 -28.11
N HIS A 426 7.39 33.93 -27.40
CA HIS A 426 6.95 32.72 -26.72
C HIS A 426 5.97 31.85 -27.52
N LYS A 427 5.79 32.11 -28.82
CA LYS A 427 5.04 31.20 -29.73
C LYS A 427 5.71 29.83 -29.82
N HIS A 428 4.94 28.74 -29.76
CA HIS A 428 5.42 27.36 -29.95
C HIS A 428 6.73 27.01 -29.22
N ARG A 429 6.77 27.27 -27.91
CA ARG A 429 7.94 26.97 -27.06
C ARG A 429 8.24 25.47 -26.98
N GLU A 430 7.20 24.65 -27.07
CA GLU A 430 7.25 23.19 -27.12
C GLU A 430 8.03 22.69 -28.36
N CYS A 431 7.75 23.26 -29.54
CA CYS A 431 8.45 22.89 -30.78
C CYS A 431 9.94 23.26 -30.75
N ARG A 432 10.28 24.37 -30.08
CA ARG A 432 11.67 24.86 -29.91
C ARG A 432 12.40 24.24 -28.71
N GLY A 433 11.74 23.39 -27.93
CA GLY A 433 12.31 22.76 -26.74
C GLY A 433 12.68 23.76 -25.64
N LEU A 434 11.85 24.79 -25.43
CA LEU A 434 12.02 25.82 -24.40
C LEU A 434 11.20 25.54 -23.12
N THR A 435 10.37 24.49 -23.13
CA THR A 435 9.72 23.96 -21.93
C THR A 435 10.75 23.32 -21.00
N ALA A 436 10.39 23.09 -19.72
CA ALA A 436 11.30 22.42 -18.77
C ALA A 436 11.76 21.05 -19.29
N THR A 437 10.84 20.31 -19.90
CA THR A 437 11.11 19.01 -20.52
C THR A 437 12.06 19.13 -21.71
N GLY A 438 11.84 20.11 -22.60
CA GLY A 438 12.70 20.37 -23.76
C GLY A 438 14.12 20.79 -23.35
N LYS A 439 14.24 21.68 -22.37
CA LYS A 439 15.54 22.13 -21.83
C LYS A 439 16.34 20.95 -21.26
N LYS A 440 15.69 20.06 -20.51
CA LYS A 440 16.32 18.83 -19.98
C LYS A 440 16.82 17.92 -21.11
N SER A 441 16.00 17.68 -22.13
CA SER A 441 16.36 16.83 -23.28
C SER A 441 17.52 17.41 -24.11
N ARG A 442 17.65 18.74 -24.16
CA ARG A 442 18.76 19.44 -24.83
C ARG A 442 20.07 19.42 -24.05
N GLY A 443 20.07 18.89 -22.82
CA GLY A 443 21.22 18.91 -21.92
C GLY A 443 21.63 20.34 -21.55
N LEU A 444 20.68 21.24 -21.35
CA LEU A 444 20.96 22.61 -20.88
C LEU A 444 21.09 22.60 -19.36
N ASN A 445 22.32 22.70 -18.86
CA ASN A 445 22.62 22.81 -17.44
C ASN A 445 23.99 23.50 -17.25
N LYS A 446 24.43 23.64 -16.00
CA LYS A 446 25.69 24.29 -15.60
C LYS A 446 26.78 23.27 -15.26
N GLY A 447 28.05 23.65 -15.40
CA GLY A 447 29.22 22.83 -15.06
C GLY A 447 29.93 22.20 -16.26
N HIS A 448 31.09 21.59 -16.00
CA HIS A 448 32.02 21.09 -17.03
C HIS A 448 31.39 20.06 -18.00
N ARG A 449 30.43 19.25 -17.53
CA ARG A 449 29.70 18.26 -18.34
C ARG A 449 28.82 18.90 -19.44
N TYR A 450 28.55 20.20 -19.39
CA TYR A 450 27.64 20.91 -20.28
C TYR A 450 28.31 21.95 -21.20
N ASN A 451 29.64 21.96 -21.26
CA ASN A 451 30.41 22.89 -22.09
C ASN A 451 29.98 22.84 -23.57
N LYS A 452 29.70 21.63 -24.09
CA LYS A 452 29.28 21.41 -25.48
C LYS A 452 27.78 21.67 -25.73
N THR A 453 26.98 21.99 -24.71
CA THR A 453 25.52 22.14 -24.83
C THR A 453 24.97 23.46 -24.29
N ARG A 454 25.72 24.23 -23.51
CA ARG A 454 25.29 25.47 -22.81
C ARG A 454 24.50 26.46 -23.68
N ALA A 455 24.98 26.79 -24.88
CA ALA A 455 24.30 27.70 -25.83
C ALA A 455 23.44 26.96 -26.89
N GLY A 456 23.37 25.63 -26.79
CA GLY A 456 22.83 24.71 -27.78
C GLY A 456 23.94 23.98 -28.53
N ARG A 457 23.83 22.63 -28.61
CA ARG A 457 24.85 21.75 -29.20
C ARG A 457 25.34 22.20 -30.57
N ARG A 458 24.42 22.56 -31.48
CA ARG A 458 24.77 23.00 -32.84
C ARG A 458 25.44 24.38 -32.86
N LYS A 459 25.04 25.30 -31.98
CA LYS A 459 25.64 26.64 -31.87
C LYS A 459 27.09 26.54 -31.35
N THR A 460 27.32 25.74 -30.31
CA THR A 460 28.67 25.51 -29.79
C THR A 460 29.55 24.79 -30.81
N TRP A 461 29.02 23.76 -31.48
CA TRP A 461 29.76 23.08 -32.55
C TRP A 461 30.15 24.04 -33.67
N LYS A 462 29.22 24.87 -34.16
CA LYS A 462 29.51 25.85 -35.21
C LYS A 462 30.64 26.78 -34.78
N ARG A 463 30.60 27.34 -33.56
CA ARG A 463 31.65 28.21 -33.05
C ARG A 463 33.04 27.57 -33.10
N HIS A 464 33.16 26.32 -32.66
CA HIS A 464 34.47 25.65 -32.60
C HIS A 464 35.01 25.22 -33.97
N ASN A 465 34.13 25.04 -34.96
CA ASN A 465 34.50 24.64 -36.32
C ASN A 465 34.50 25.83 -37.30
N THR A 466 34.24 27.04 -36.82
CA THR A 466 34.30 28.25 -37.67
C THR A 466 35.74 28.73 -37.70
N LEU A 467 36.36 28.68 -38.88
CA LEU A 467 37.66 29.30 -39.13
C LEU A 467 37.52 30.81 -38.93
N SER A 468 38.23 31.36 -37.95
CA SER A 468 38.24 32.80 -37.65
C SER A 468 39.45 33.43 -38.34
N LEU A 469 39.18 34.19 -39.40
CA LEU A 469 40.20 34.93 -40.15
C LEU A 469 40.10 36.40 -39.78
N TRP A 470 41.00 36.85 -38.90
CA TRP A 470 41.10 38.26 -38.54
C TRP A 470 41.77 39.05 -39.65
N ARG A 471 41.44 40.35 -39.75
CA ARG A 471 42.01 41.26 -40.75
C ARG A 471 43.53 41.37 -40.61
N TYR A 472 44.01 41.34 -39.37
CA TYR A 472 45.42 41.30 -39.00
C TYR A 472 45.60 40.06 -38.11
N ARG A 473 46.62 39.24 -38.39
CA ARG A 473 46.86 37.98 -37.69
C ARG A 473 47.95 38.12 -36.65
#